data_AF-A0A9D6W2W2-F1
#
_entry.id   AF-A0A9D6W2W2-F1
#
_cell.length_a   1.000
_cell.length_b   1.000
_cell.length_c   1.000
_cell.angle_alpha   90.00
_cell.angle_beta   90.00
_cell.angle_gamma   90.00
#
_symmetry.space_group_name_H-M   'P 1'
#
loop_
_entity.id
_entity.type
_entity.pdbx_description
1 polymer ?
#
loop_
_entity_poly.entity_id
_entity_poly.type
_entity_poly.pdbx_seq_one_letter_code
_entity_poly.pdbx_strand_id
1 'polypeptide(L)'
;MYRVVAVGLIVVVLALALVVVRVWFASRGEWQAGEALVARYNRTAAAPGVDQPPEERERRRMLLRDAIVRFRAAALWYLPGNPYGRRSLERLLVIGQRAEQAADDRLALYAYRAARSAVLGTRGFGIGDSETLERANAAIARVSVRLERPPAPGEEVLSGTERERRHLALLRPPEDPNPWFALLATAGLLGWVGGVIGFALRGLDDQCKLRLAPALWAGGVVACGLAAWAAGLALA
;
A
#
# COMPACT_ATOMS: atom_id res chain seq x y z
N MET A 1 -28.80 29.78 -6.82
CA MET A 1 -28.45 28.44 -6.28
C MET A 1 -27.80 27.54 -7.33
N TYR A 2 -28.44 27.30 -8.49
CA TYR A 2 -27.92 26.41 -9.56
C TYR A 2 -26.49 26.72 -10.05
N ARG A 3 -26.15 27.99 -10.29
CA ARG A 3 -24.79 28.38 -10.75
C ARG A 3 -23.69 28.06 -9.74
N VAL A 4 -23.95 28.23 -8.43
CA VAL A 4 -22.98 27.94 -7.37
C VAL A 4 -22.74 26.44 -7.26
N VAL A 5 -23.80 25.64 -7.35
CA VAL A 5 -23.71 24.17 -7.37
C VAL A 5 -22.95 23.68 -8.60
N ALA A 6 -23.22 24.24 -9.79
CA ALA A 6 -22.54 23.88 -11.02
C ALA A 6 -21.03 24.19 -10.97
N VAL A 7 -20.65 25.38 -10.48
CA VAL A 7 -19.24 25.76 -10.31
C VAL A 7 -18.55 24.85 -9.29
N GLY A 8 -19.20 24.55 -8.15
CA GLY A 8 -18.66 23.63 -7.15
C GLY A 8 -18.41 22.23 -7.71
N LEU A 9 -19.35 21.69 -8.49
CA LEU A 9 -19.21 20.40 -9.14
C LEU A 9 -18.02 20.37 -10.13
N ILE A 10 -17.88 21.42 -10.95
CA ILE A 10 -16.76 21.55 -11.89
C ILE A 10 -15.42 21.54 -11.16
N VAL A 11 -15.29 22.29 -10.06
CA VAL A 11 -14.07 22.33 -9.26
C VAL A 11 -13.72 20.95 -8.70
N VAL A 12 -14.71 20.21 -8.18
CA VAL A 12 -14.52 18.85 -7.66
C VAL A 12 -14.07 17.89 -8.77
N VAL A 13 -14.72 17.93 -9.94
CA VAL A 13 -14.36 17.09 -11.09
C VAL A 13 -12.94 17.38 -11.57
N LEU A 14 -12.55 18.66 -11.66
CA LEU A 14 -11.19 19.05 -12.04
C LEU A 14 -10.16 18.60 -11.01
N ALA A 15 -10.46 18.73 -9.71
CA ALA A 15 -9.59 18.25 -8.65
C ALA A 15 -9.40 16.73 -8.71
N LEU A 16 -10.48 15.97 -8.91
CA LEU A 16 -10.41 14.51 -9.09
C LEU A 16 -9.60 14.12 -10.33
N ALA A 17 -9.80 14.82 -11.46
CA ALA A 17 -9.02 14.59 -12.67
C ALA A 17 -7.53 14.85 -12.46
N LEU A 18 -7.17 15.93 -11.75
CA LEU A 18 -5.79 16.24 -11.40
C LEU A 18 -5.16 15.13 -10.54
N VAL A 19 -5.90 14.61 -9.55
CA VAL A 19 -5.44 13.49 -8.71
C VAL A 19 -5.20 12.24 -9.56
N VAL A 20 -6.15 11.87 -10.42
CA VAL A 20 -6.03 10.73 -11.33
C VAL A 20 -4.78 10.85 -12.21
N VAL A 21 -4.58 12.00 -12.83
CA VAL A 21 -3.40 12.29 -13.66
C VAL A 21 -2.12 12.17 -12.82
N ARG A 22 -2.09 12.77 -11.63
CA ARG A 22 -0.93 12.74 -10.73
C ARG A 22 -0.56 11.31 -10.32
N VAL A 23 -1.54 10.49 -9.95
CA VAL A 23 -1.35 9.08 -9.56
C VAL A 23 -0.81 8.27 -10.74
N TRP A 24 -1.37 8.46 -11.94
CA TRP A 24 -0.92 7.78 -13.15
C TRP A 24 0.54 8.08 -13.47
N PHE A 25 0.92 9.36 -13.48
CA PHE A 25 2.31 9.76 -13.76
C PHE A 25 3.28 9.34 -12.64
N ALA A 26 2.85 9.36 -11.38
CA ALA A 26 3.64 8.85 -10.26
C ALA A 26 3.96 7.36 -10.43
N SER A 27 2.91 6.55 -10.66
CA SER A 27 3.01 5.11 -10.82
C SER A 27 3.89 4.74 -12.01
N ARG A 28 3.71 5.42 -13.14
CA ARG A 28 4.56 5.25 -14.33
C ARG A 28 6.02 5.59 -14.05
N GLY A 29 6.29 6.73 -13.41
CA GLY A 29 7.64 7.19 -13.11
C GLY A 29 8.40 6.22 -12.21
N GLU A 30 7.77 5.75 -11.14
CA GLU A 30 8.36 4.76 -10.23
C GLU A 30 8.59 3.41 -10.93
N TRP A 31 7.65 2.94 -11.77
CA TRP A 31 7.84 1.71 -12.55
C TRP A 31 9.01 1.81 -13.52
N GLN A 32 9.12 2.93 -14.26
CA GLN A 32 10.24 3.17 -15.18
C GLN A 32 11.58 3.25 -14.46
N ALA A 33 11.62 3.86 -13.26
CA ALA A 33 12.81 3.90 -12.43
C ALA A 33 13.25 2.49 -11.98
N GLY A 34 12.29 1.64 -11.59
CA GLY A 34 12.56 0.23 -11.28
C GLY A 34 13.11 -0.56 -12.48
N GLU A 35 12.50 -0.42 -13.65
CA GLU A 35 12.97 -1.05 -14.90
C GLU A 35 14.39 -0.60 -15.27
N ALA A 36 14.70 0.69 -15.11
CA ALA A 36 16.03 1.22 -15.38
C ALA A 36 17.11 0.60 -14.45
N LEU A 37 16.77 0.36 -13.18
CA LEU A 37 17.66 -0.31 -12.23
C LEU A 37 17.85 -1.78 -12.58
N VAL A 38 16.78 -2.50 -12.96
CA VAL A 38 16.88 -3.89 -13.44
C VAL A 38 17.72 -3.97 -14.73
N ALA A 39 17.56 -3.02 -15.65
CA ALA A 39 18.36 -2.96 -16.87
C ALA A 39 19.86 -2.72 -16.56
N ARG A 40 20.19 -1.89 -15.57
CA ARG A 40 21.57 -1.73 -15.08
C ARG A 40 22.10 -3.04 -14.50
N TYR A 41 21.33 -3.70 -13.63
CA TYR A 41 21.69 -4.99 -13.05
C TYR A 41 21.97 -6.08 -14.10
N ASN A 42 21.16 -6.12 -15.17
CA ASN A 42 21.34 -7.08 -16.25
C ASN A 42 22.58 -6.77 -17.10
N ARG A 43 22.93 -5.49 -17.30
CA ARG A 43 24.14 -5.09 -18.03
C ARG A 43 25.43 -5.39 -17.25
N THR A 44 25.37 -5.38 -15.92
CA THR A 44 26.51 -5.73 -15.04
C THR A 44 26.56 -7.23 -14.72
N ALA A 45 25.72 -8.05 -15.37
CA ALA A 45 25.80 -9.50 -15.23
C ALA A 45 27.07 -10.02 -15.91
N ALA A 46 27.93 -10.69 -15.14
CA ALA A 46 29.07 -11.40 -15.71
C ALA A 46 28.59 -12.53 -16.61
N ALA A 47 29.45 -12.90 -17.56
CA ALA A 47 29.28 -14.12 -18.33
C ALA A 47 29.12 -15.32 -17.37
N PRO A 48 28.29 -16.32 -17.73
CA PRO A 48 28.17 -17.54 -16.94
C PRO A 48 29.54 -18.15 -16.65
N GLY A 49 29.79 -18.52 -15.38
CA GLY A 49 31.04 -19.17 -14.95
C GLY A 49 32.18 -18.22 -14.57
N VAL A 50 32.00 -16.90 -14.68
CA VAL A 50 32.98 -15.93 -14.16
C VAL A 50 32.61 -15.51 -12.74
N ASP A 51 33.47 -15.84 -11.78
CA ASP A 51 33.32 -15.39 -10.41
C ASP A 51 33.49 -13.88 -10.33
N GLN A 52 32.45 -13.19 -9.84
CA GLN A 52 32.50 -11.74 -9.65
C GLN A 52 33.16 -11.39 -8.32
N PRO A 53 33.94 -10.29 -8.28
CA PRO A 53 34.42 -9.73 -7.02
C PRO A 53 33.27 -9.51 -6.02
N PRO A 54 33.50 -9.71 -4.70
CA PRO A 54 32.49 -9.51 -3.67
C PRO A 54 31.78 -8.14 -3.75
N GLU A 55 32.53 -7.08 -4.02
CA GLU A 55 32.02 -5.70 -4.13
C GLU A 55 31.02 -5.54 -5.28
N GLU A 56 31.29 -6.16 -6.43
CA GLU A 56 30.38 -6.10 -7.58
C GLU A 56 29.09 -6.89 -7.32
N ARG A 57 29.20 -8.04 -6.63
CA ARG A 57 28.02 -8.80 -6.18
C ARG A 57 27.15 -7.97 -5.23
N GLU A 58 27.75 -7.25 -4.29
CA GLU A 58 27.03 -6.38 -3.37
C GLU A 58 26.37 -5.20 -4.08
N ARG A 59 27.10 -4.52 -4.96
CA ARG A 59 26.56 -3.43 -5.79
C ARG A 59 25.36 -3.91 -6.62
N ARG A 60 25.44 -5.11 -7.20
CA ARG A 60 24.33 -5.72 -7.93
C ARG A 60 23.12 -6.03 -7.04
N ARG A 61 23.34 -6.54 -5.82
CA ARG A 61 22.27 -6.73 -4.84
C ARG A 61 21.60 -5.40 -4.47
N MET A 62 22.38 -4.33 -4.31
CA MET A 62 21.87 -3.00 -4.01
C MET A 62 20.95 -2.49 -5.14
N LEU A 63 21.35 -2.63 -6.41
CA LEU A 63 20.52 -2.26 -7.55
C LEU A 63 19.15 -2.96 -7.55
N LEU A 64 19.11 -4.26 -7.21
CA LEU A 64 17.85 -4.99 -7.11
C LEU A 64 17.01 -4.58 -5.91
N ARG A 65 17.62 -4.27 -4.76
CA ARG A 65 16.90 -3.73 -3.60
C ARG A 65 16.24 -2.39 -3.92
N ASP A 66 16.97 -1.50 -4.58
CA ASP A 66 16.44 -0.21 -5.01
C ASP A 66 15.30 -0.40 -6.03
N ALA A 67 15.45 -1.34 -6.96
CA ALA A 67 14.38 -1.68 -7.90
C ALA A 67 13.12 -2.18 -7.19
N ILE A 68 13.26 -3.03 -6.16
CA ILE A 68 12.15 -3.52 -5.33
C ILE A 68 11.42 -2.35 -4.65
N VAL A 69 12.14 -1.37 -4.10
CA VAL A 69 11.54 -0.17 -3.50
C VAL A 69 10.72 0.61 -4.53
N ARG A 70 11.26 0.81 -5.73
CA ARG A 70 10.59 1.52 -6.83
C ARG A 70 9.34 0.80 -7.32
N PHE A 71 9.42 -0.50 -7.55
CA PHE A 71 8.25 -1.29 -7.94
C PHE A 71 7.18 -1.34 -6.85
N ARG A 72 7.57 -1.44 -5.57
CA ARG A 72 6.62 -1.36 -4.45
C ARG A 72 5.91 -0.01 -4.43
N ALA A 73 6.64 1.10 -4.59
CA ALA A 73 6.04 2.43 -4.65
C ALA A 73 5.07 2.56 -5.83
N ALA A 74 5.44 2.09 -7.02
CA ALA A 74 4.58 2.06 -8.20
C ALA A 74 3.30 1.25 -7.98
N ALA A 75 3.40 0.11 -7.27
CA ALA A 75 2.27 -0.76 -6.92
C ALA A 75 1.31 -0.12 -5.90
N LEU A 76 1.82 0.71 -4.98
CA LEU A 76 1.00 1.44 -4.01
C LEU A 76 0.23 2.62 -4.61
N TRP A 77 0.67 3.14 -5.77
CA TRP A 77 -0.07 4.14 -6.55
C TRP A 77 -1.26 3.50 -7.30
N TYR A 78 -2.17 2.91 -6.55
CA TYR A 78 -3.33 2.21 -7.08
C TYR A 78 -4.36 3.18 -7.68
N LEU A 79 -4.81 2.84 -8.88
CA LEU A 79 -5.92 3.46 -9.56
C LEU A 79 -6.57 2.40 -10.45
N PRO A 80 -7.91 2.25 -10.46
CA PRO A 80 -8.58 1.34 -11.39
C PRO A 80 -8.15 1.60 -12.84
N GLY A 81 -7.75 0.55 -13.54
CA GLY A 81 -7.29 0.63 -14.93
C GLY A 81 -5.83 1.06 -15.13
N ASN A 82 -5.09 1.40 -14.06
CA ASN A 82 -3.65 1.69 -14.16
C ASN A 82 -2.85 0.38 -14.32
N PRO A 83 -2.13 0.16 -15.45
CA PRO A 83 -1.41 -1.08 -15.68
C PRO A 83 -0.11 -1.20 -14.86
N TYR A 84 0.46 -0.09 -14.39
CA TYR A 84 1.78 -0.07 -13.75
C TYR A 84 1.78 -0.73 -12.37
N GLY A 85 0.64 -0.70 -11.66
CA GLY A 85 0.52 -1.36 -10.36
C GLY A 85 0.67 -2.88 -10.48
N ARG A 86 -0.14 -3.50 -11.34
CA ARG A 86 -0.08 -4.95 -11.62
C ARG A 86 1.27 -5.38 -12.19
N ARG A 87 1.80 -4.65 -13.18
CA ARG A 87 3.13 -4.94 -13.74
C ARG A 87 4.22 -4.88 -12.69
N SER A 88 4.15 -3.94 -11.75
CA SER A 88 5.12 -3.83 -10.66
C SER A 88 5.04 -5.02 -9.70
N LEU A 89 3.83 -5.49 -9.36
CA LEU A 89 3.65 -6.71 -8.56
C LEU A 89 4.25 -7.93 -9.26
N GLU A 90 3.97 -8.11 -10.54
CA GLU A 90 4.55 -9.20 -11.35
C GLU A 90 6.09 -9.11 -11.36
N ARG A 91 6.66 -7.91 -11.50
CA ARG A 91 8.12 -7.70 -11.40
C ARG A 91 8.69 -8.07 -10.04
N LEU A 92 8.02 -7.69 -8.95
CA LEU A 92 8.44 -8.06 -7.60
C LEU A 92 8.48 -9.59 -7.42
N LEU A 93 7.45 -10.29 -7.91
CA LEU A 93 7.42 -11.77 -7.87
C LEU A 93 8.55 -12.39 -8.70
N VAL A 94 8.82 -11.86 -9.90
CA VAL A 94 9.92 -12.34 -10.76
C VAL A 94 11.29 -12.09 -10.13
N ILE A 95 11.51 -10.92 -9.52
CA ILE A 95 12.76 -10.64 -8.78
C ILE A 95 12.91 -11.62 -7.63
N GLY A 96 11.85 -11.87 -6.87
CA GLY A 96 11.84 -12.84 -5.78
C GLY A 96 12.20 -14.26 -6.26
N GLN A 97 11.58 -14.71 -7.35
CA GLN A 97 11.81 -16.05 -7.92
C GLN A 97 13.25 -16.21 -8.42
N ARG A 98 13.79 -15.20 -9.10
CA ARG A 98 15.19 -15.22 -9.56
C ARG A 98 16.18 -15.20 -8.41
N ALA A 99 15.90 -14.44 -7.35
CA ALA A 99 16.72 -14.43 -6.15
C ALA A 99 16.70 -15.79 -5.44
N GLU A 100 15.53 -16.44 -5.36
CA GLU A 100 15.38 -17.80 -4.83
C GLU A 100 16.19 -18.82 -5.67
N GLN A 101 16.10 -18.75 -7.00
CA GLN A 101 16.90 -19.61 -7.90
C GLN A 101 18.42 -19.38 -7.75
N ALA A 102 18.83 -18.17 -7.38
CA ALA A 102 20.22 -17.81 -7.13
C ALA A 102 20.67 -18.09 -5.68
N ALA A 103 19.85 -18.77 -4.87
CA ALA A 103 20.07 -19.02 -3.44
C ALA A 103 20.29 -17.74 -2.59
N ASP A 104 19.78 -16.59 -3.05
CA ASP A 104 19.77 -15.33 -2.31
C ASP A 104 18.44 -15.17 -1.56
N ASP A 105 18.26 -16.00 -0.54
CA ASP A 105 17.01 -16.08 0.21
C ASP A 105 16.62 -14.76 0.87
N ARG A 106 17.60 -13.94 1.27
CA ARG A 106 17.34 -12.63 1.87
C ARG A 106 16.73 -11.65 0.86
N LEU A 107 17.27 -11.61 -0.36
CA LEU A 107 16.72 -10.77 -1.42
C LEU A 107 15.36 -11.30 -1.90
N ALA A 108 15.21 -12.62 -2.01
CA ALA A 108 13.94 -13.25 -2.37
C ALA A 108 12.83 -12.89 -1.37
N LEU A 109 13.09 -13.07 -0.08
CA LEU A 109 12.16 -12.73 0.99
C LEU A 109 11.81 -11.24 1.01
N TYR A 110 12.79 -10.36 0.73
CA TYR A 110 12.56 -8.92 0.64
C TYR A 110 11.60 -8.57 -0.50
N ALA A 111 11.79 -9.15 -1.69
CA ALA A 111 10.93 -8.93 -2.85
C ALA A 111 9.49 -9.44 -2.62
N TYR A 112 9.33 -10.65 -2.06
CA TYR A 112 8.00 -11.20 -1.78
C TYR A 112 7.25 -10.42 -0.69
N ARG A 113 7.94 -9.97 0.36
CA ARG A 113 7.35 -9.09 1.39
C ARG A 113 6.93 -7.75 0.81
N ALA A 114 7.72 -7.19 -0.11
CA ALA A 114 7.35 -5.98 -0.83
C ALA A 114 6.06 -6.19 -1.63
N ALA A 115 5.95 -7.29 -2.39
CA ALA A 115 4.74 -7.64 -3.13
C ALA A 115 3.52 -7.80 -2.20
N ARG A 116 3.63 -8.60 -1.14
CA ARG A 116 2.58 -8.78 -0.12
C ARG A 116 2.12 -7.44 0.45
N SER A 117 3.06 -6.58 0.85
CA SER A 117 2.74 -5.28 1.45
C SER A 117 2.04 -4.34 0.47
N ALA A 118 2.39 -4.39 -0.81
CA ALA A 118 1.73 -3.59 -1.84
C ALA A 118 0.28 -4.04 -2.04
N VAL A 119 0.04 -5.36 -2.15
CA VAL A 119 -1.33 -5.90 -2.29
C VAL A 119 -2.19 -5.56 -1.06
N LEU A 120 -1.65 -5.73 0.14
CA LEU A 120 -2.38 -5.38 1.37
C LEU A 120 -2.64 -3.86 1.45
N GLY A 121 -1.69 -3.04 1.03
CA GLY A 121 -1.84 -1.58 1.02
C GLY A 121 -2.90 -1.06 0.04
N THR A 122 -3.30 -1.84 -0.96
CA THR A 122 -4.29 -1.44 -1.98
C THR A 122 -5.61 -2.20 -1.87
N ARG A 123 -5.75 -3.12 -0.90
CA ARG A 123 -6.92 -4.01 -0.74
C ARG A 123 -8.24 -3.29 -0.46
N GLY A 124 -8.19 -2.14 0.22
CA GLY A 124 -9.37 -1.38 0.67
C GLY A 124 -10.29 -0.82 -0.41
N PHE A 125 -9.89 -0.87 -1.69
CA PHE A 125 -10.67 -0.35 -2.81
C PHE A 125 -11.38 -1.45 -3.63
N GLY A 126 -11.69 -2.59 -3.01
CA GLY A 126 -12.52 -3.66 -3.60
C GLY A 126 -11.83 -4.47 -4.71
N ILE A 127 -10.55 -4.22 -4.97
CA ILE A 127 -9.74 -4.91 -5.97
C ILE A 127 -8.54 -5.49 -5.23
N GLY A 128 -8.82 -6.52 -4.43
CA GLY A 128 -7.80 -7.35 -3.81
C GLY A 128 -7.34 -8.40 -4.82
N ASP A 129 -6.09 -8.32 -5.26
CA ASP A 129 -5.44 -9.38 -6.03
C ASP A 129 -5.11 -10.55 -5.09
N SER A 130 -6.14 -11.32 -4.70
CA SER A 130 -6.03 -12.42 -3.76
C SER A 130 -5.08 -13.50 -4.26
N GLU A 131 -5.06 -13.75 -5.58
CA GLU A 131 -4.14 -14.68 -6.20
C GLU A 131 -2.68 -14.23 -5.99
N THR A 132 -2.35 -12.97 -6.28
CA THR A 132 -0.99 -12.45 -6.04
C THR A 132 -0.65 -12.45 -4.55
N LEU A 133 -1.60 -12.17 -3.66
CA LEU A 133 -1.38 -12.23 -2.21
C LEU A 133 -1.06 -13.65 -1.75
N GLU A 134 -1.82 -14.65 -2.21
CA GLU A 134 -1.61 -16.06 -1.90
C GLU A 134 -0.25 -16.54 -2.43
N ARG A 135 0.09 -16.20 -3.68
CA ARG A 135 1.40 -16.50 -4.27
C ARG A 135 2.54 -15.89 -3.47
N ALA A 136 2.42 -14.62 -3.06
CA ALA A 136 3.42 -13.97 -2.23
C ALA A 136 3.52 -14.61 -0.83
N ASN A 137 2.40 -14.94 -0.19
CA ASN A 137 2.38 -15.60 1.11
C ASN A 137 3.04 -16.99 1.06
N ALA A 138 2.70 -17.81 0.07
CA ALA A 138 3.31 -19.12 -0.14
C ALA A 138 4.83 -19.00 -0.39
N ALA A 139 5.25 -18.03 -1.20
CA ALA A 139 6.67 -17.79 -1.46
C ALA A 139 7.42 -17.30 -0.21
N ILE A 140 6.84 -16.40 0.59
CA ILE A 140 7.41 -15.97 1.87
C ILE A 140 7.56 -17.16 2.81
N ALA A 141 6.54 -18.01 2.95
CA ALA A 141 6.58 -19.17 3.82
C ALA A 141 7.70 -20.13 3.43
N ARG A 142 7.77 -20.49 2.14
CA ARG A 142 8.81 -21.36 1.59
C ARG A 142 10.22 -20.81 1.80
N VAL A 143 10.46 -19.53 1.50
CA VAL A 143 11.80 -18.92 1.67
C VAL A 143 12.16 -18.73 3.14
N SER A 144 11.18 -18.47 4.01
CA SER A 144 11.42 -18.26 5.45
C SER A 144 11.96 -19.52 6.12
N VAL A 145 11.50 -20.72 5.72
CA VAL A 145 12.01 -22.00 6.23
C VAL A 145 13.52 -22.17 6.02
N ARG A 146 14.07 -21.63 4.92
CA ARG A 146 15.52 -21.71 4.62
C ARG A 146 16.36 -20.73 5.43
N LEU A 147 15.75 -19.66 5.92
CA LEU A 147 16.41 -18.64 6.76
C LEU A 147 16.23 -18.90 8.26
N GLU A 148 15.44 -19.92 8.64
CA GLU A 148 15.29 -20.30 10.04
C GLU A 148 16.61 -20.80 10.63
N ARG A 149 16.82 -20.48 11.91
CA ARG A 149 17.90 -21.09 12.68
C ARG A 149 17.64 -22.61 12.81
N PRO A 150 18.69 -23.43 12.89
CA PRO A 150 18.55 -24.82 13.28
C PRO A 150 17.82 -24.94 14.63
N PRO A 151 16.98 -25.97 14.83
CA PRO A 151 16.32 -26.18 16.12
C PRO A 151 17.37 -26.39 17.21
N ALA A 152 17.13 -25.78 18.38
CA ALA A 152 18.00 -25.98 19.54
C ALA A 152 17.87 -27.42 20.08
N PRO A 153 18.87 -27.95 20.81
CA PRO A 153 18.74 -29.26 21.45
C PRO A 153 17.50 -29.32 22.35
N GLY A 154 16.58 -30.24 22.05
CA GLY A 154 15.31 -30.39 22.77
C GLY A 154 14.11 -29.62 22.18
N GLU A 155 14.30 -28.82 21.14
CA GLU A 155 13.18 -28.28 20.34
C GLU A 155 12.63 -29.35 19.39
N GLU A 156 11.32 -29.33 19.17
CA GLU A 156 10.64 -30.24 18.25
C GLU A 156 11.14 -30.03 16.81
N VAL A 157 11.66 -31.10 16.20
CA VAL A 157 12.16 -31.10 14.82
C VAL A 157 10.98 -31.28 13.87
N LEU A 158 10.34 -30.18 13.51
CA LEU A 158 9.26 -30.16 12.52
C LEU A 158 9.80 -30.48 11.11
N SER A 159 9.04 -31.24 10.34
CA SER A 159 9.33 -31.48 8.92
C SER A 159 9.32 -30.16 8.14
N GLY A 160 10.04 -30.09 7.01
CA GLY A 160 10.09 -28.87 6.19
C GLY A 160 8.70 -28.36 5.77
N THR A 161 7.79 -29.28 5.47
CA THR A 161 6.38 -28.99 5.14
C THR A 161 5.58 -28.44 6.31
N GLU A 162 5.80 -28.93 7.53
CA GLU A 162 5.12 -28.41 8.73
C GLU A 162 5.61 -27.01 9.08
N ARG A 163 6.93 -26.76 8.93
CA ARG A 163 7.51 -25.43 9.14
C ARG A 163 6.96 -24.41 8.14
N GLU A 164 6.84 -24.80 6.87
CA GLU A 164 6.22 -23.94 5.86
C GLU A 164 4.75 -23.62 6.19
N ARG A 165 3.94 -24.62 6.57
CA ARG A 165 2.54 -24.41 6.99
C ARG A 165 2.43 -23.47 8.19
N ARG A 166 3.33 -23.61 9.17
CA ARG A 166 3.41 -22.70 10.33
C ARG A 166 3.69 -21.27 9.89
N HIS A 167 4.66 -21.03 9.00
CA HIS A 167 4.91 -19.68 8.46
C HIS A 167 3.70 -19.14 7.70
N LEU A 168 3.07 -19.97 6.87
CA LEU A 168 1.89 -19.57 6.11
C LEU A 168 0.73 -19.16 7.04
N ALA A 169 0.54 -19.88 8.15
CA ALA A 169 -0.46 -19.55 9.15
C ALA A 169 -0.20 -18.17 9.80
N LEU A 170 1.06 -17.82 10.06
CA LEU A 170 1.45 -16.50 10.57
C LEU A 170 1.22 -15.36 9.57
N LEU A 171 1.12 -15.67 8.27
CA LEU A 171 0.91 -14.69 7.20
C LEU A 171 -0.57 -14.44 6.89
N ARG A 172 -1.48 -15.24 7.44
CA ARG A 172 -2.92 -14.99 7.33
C ARG A 172 -3.19 -13.60 7.91
N PRO A 173 -3.78 -12.68 7.12
CA PRO A 173 -4.12 -11.38 7.66
C PRO A 173 -5.07 -11.59 8.85
N PRO A 174 -4.95 -10.79 9.94
CA PRO A 174 -6.05 -10.67 10.89
C PRO A 174 -7.32 -10.24 10.13
N GLU A 175 -8.49 -10.45 10.74
CA GLU A 175 -9.74 -9.91 10.19
C GLU A 175 -9.55 -8.41 9.89
N ASP A 176 -9.68 -8.03 8.62
CA ASP A 176 -9.48 -6.64 8.21
C ASP A 176 -10.57 -5.78 8.86
N PRO A 177 -10.26 -4.53 9.27
CA PRO A 177 -11.27 -3.59 9.71
C PRO A 177 -12.38 -3.46 8.67
N ASN A 178 -13.63 -3.47 9.11
CA ASN A 178 -14.74 -3.43 8.18
C ASN A 178 -14.71 -2.09 7.40
N PRO A 179 -14.65 -2.11 6.05
CA PRO A 179 -14.47 -0.91 5.24
C PRO A 179 -15.61 0.10 5.42
N TRP A 180 -16.81 -0.35 5.78
CA TRP A 180 -17.94 0.53 6.04
C TRP A 180 -17.77 1.36 7.31
N PHE A 181 -17.17 0.80 8.36
CA PHE A 181 -16.88 1.54 9.58
C PHE A 181 -15.69 2.49 9.40
N ALA A 182 -14.69 2.11 8.61
CA ALA A 182 -13.62 3.03 8.20
C ALA A 182 -14.16 4.20 7.37
N LEU A 183 -15.10 3.95 6.45
CA LEU A 183 -15.78 4.98 5.67
C LEU A 183 -16.63 5.89 6.57
N LEU A 184 -17.40 5.32 7.51
CA LEU A 184 -18.17 6.06 8.50
C LEU A 184 -17.26 6.96 9.34
N ALA A 185 -16.13 6.43 9.81
CA ALA A 185 -15.14 7.20 10.55
C ALA A 185 -14.62 8.39 9.73
N THR A 186 -14.25 8.14 8.48
CA THR A 186 -13.74 9.18 7.56
C THR A 186 -14.80 10.25 7.27
N ALA A 187 -16.04 9.84 6.98
CA ALA A 187 -17.14 10.76 6.73
C ALA A 187 -17.48 11.58 7.99
N GLY A 188 -17.46 10.95 9.16
CA GLY A 188 -17.63 11.62 10.45
C GLY A 188 -16.56 12.67 10.72
N LEU A 189 -15.28 12.34 10.47
CA LEU A 189 -14.17 13.28 10.60
C LEU A 189 -14.34 14.50 9.68
N LEU A 190 -14.68 14.27 8.40
CA LEU A 190 -14.91 15.35 7.44
C LEU A 190 -16.12 16.21 7.82
N GLY A 191 -17.19 15.59 8.32
CA GLY A 191 -18.36 16.27 8.85
C GLY A 191 -17.98 17.16 10.05
N TRP A 192 -17.22 16.62 10.99
CA TRP A 192 -16.75 17.35 12.17
C TRP A 192 -15.90 18.58 11.79
N VAL A 193 -14.83 18.37 11.00
CA VAL A 193 -13.94 19.46 10.55
C VAL A 193 -14.70 20.49 9.69
N GLY A 194 -15.50 20.02 8.74
CA GLY A 194 -16.32 20.86 7.87
C GLY A 194 -17.37 21.67 8.64
N GLY A 195 -17.95 21.07 9.69
CA GLY A 195 -18.87 21.73 10.62
C GLY A 195 -18.19 22.85 11.40
N VAL A 196 -16.99 22.63 11.93
CA VAL A 196 -16.21 23.67 12.63
C VAL A 196 -15.87 24.84 11.70
N ILE A 197 -15.41 24.55 10.48
CA ILE A 197 -15.14 25.58 9.46
C ILE A 197 -16.43 26.33 9.10
N GLY A 198 -17.53 25.60 8.88
CA GLY A 198 -18.84 26.19 8.60
C GLY A 198 -19.34 27.09 9.73
N PHE A 199 -19.12 26.70 10.98
CA PHE A 199 -19.44 27.49 12.16
C PHE A 199 -18.62 28.78 12.19
N ALA A 200 -17.30 28.70 11.98
CA ALA A 200 -16.44 29.88 11.96
C ALA A 200 -16.81 30.86 10.84
N LEU A 201 -17.11 30.35 9.63
CA LEU A 201 -17.37 31.18 8.45
C LEU A 201 -18.80 31.73 8.35
N ARG A 202 -19.79 31.05 8.95
CA ARG A 202 -21.21 31.42 8.80
C ARG A 202 -21.97 31.56 10.11
N GLY A 203 -21.48 30.93 11.17
CA GLY A 203 -22.05 31.01 12.52
C GLY A 203 -21.67 32.29 13.26
N LEU A 204 -20.66 33.02 12.79
CA LEU A 204 -20.28 34.33 13.29
C LEU A 204 -20.55 35.39 12.22
N ASP A 205 -21.04 36.56 12.63
CA ASP A 205 -21.09 37.76 11.76
C ASP A 205 -19.77 38.56 11.86
N ASP A 206 -19.68 39.66 11.10
CA ASP A 206 -18.47 40.50 11.04
C ASP A 206 -18.12 41.17 12.38
N GLN A 207 -19.07 41.19 13.32
CA GLN A 207 -18.88 41.69 14.69
C GLN A 207 -18.59 40.57 15.70
N CYS A 208 -18.30 39.34 15.20
CA CYS A 208 -18.15 38.13 16.01
C CYS A 208 -19.41 37.77 16.84
N LYS A 209 -20.59 38.27 16.46
CA LYS A 209 -21.84 37.88 17.11
C LYS A 209 -22.36 36.60 16.50
N LEU A 210 -23.01 35.81 17.34
CA LEU A 210 -23.49 34.48 16.97
C LEU A 210 -24.74 34.60 16.09
N ARG A 211 -24.64 34.08 14.86
CA ARG A 211 -25.79 33.88 13.97
C ARG A 211 -26.44 32.55 14.32
N LEU A 212 -27.46 32.59 15.17
CA LEU A 212 -27.99 31.40 15.85
C LEU A 212 -28.37 30.25 14.89
N ALA A 213 -29.12 30.51 13.82
CA ALA A 213 -29.54 29.44 12.91
C ALA A 213 -28.36 28.77 12.17
N PRO A 214 -27.44 29.51 11.49
CA PRO A 214 -26.22 28.91 10.94
C PRO A 214 -25.33 28.22 11.98
N ALA A 215 -25.21 28.82 13.18
CA ALA A 215 -24.41 28.29 14.28
C ALA A 215 -24.96 26.95 14.80
N LEU A 216 -26.29 26.85 14.99
CA LEU A 216 -26.94 25.61 15.41
C LEU A 216 -26.83 24.51 14.36
N TRP A 217 -27.01 24.85 13.08
CA TRP A 217 -26.84 23.87 12.00
C TRP A 217 -25.40 23.34 11.94
N ALA A 218 -24.41 24.23 11.98
CA ALA A 218 -23.01 23.84 11.98
C ALA A 218 -22.64 23.04 13.24
N GLY A 219 -23.14 23.44 14.41
CA GLY A 219 -22.98 22.70 15.66
C GLY A 219 -23.58 21.29 15.61
N GLY A 220 -24.76 21.14 14.98
CA GLY A 220 -25.37 19.83 14.73
C GLY A 220 -24.50 18.93 13.84
N VAL A 221 -23.95 19.48 12.75
CA VAL A 221 -23.01 18.76 11.87
C VAL A 221 -21.74 18.34 12.62
N VAL A 222 -21.20 19.21 13.48
CA VAL A 222 -20.05 18.91 14.36
C VAL A 222 -20.37 17.72 15.28
N ALA A 223 -21.50 17.77 15.98
CA ALA A 223 -21.90 16.73 16.92
C ALA A 223 -22.15 15.38 16.23
N CYS A 224 -22.92 15.38 15.14
CA CYS A 224 -23.18 14.18 14.34
C CYS A 224 -21.89 13.62 13.73
N GLY A 225 -21.01 14.48 13.21
CA GLY A 225 -19.72 14.07 12.64
C GLY A 225 -18.81 13.42 13.69
N LEU A 226 -18.70 14.02 14.87
CA LEU A 226 -17.90 13.48 15.97
C LEU A 226 -18.44 12.12 16.46
N ALA A 227 -19.76 12.00 16.61
CA ALA A 227 -20.41 10.74 17.00
C ALA A 227 -20.19 9.64 15.95
N ALA A 228 -20.37 9.95 14.67
CA ALA A 228 -20.10 9.02 13.56
C ALA A 228 -18.62 8.62 13.51
N TRP A 229 -17.70 9.56 13.75
CA TRP A 229 -16.28 9.27 13.80
C TRP A 229 -15.92 8.30 14.93
N ALA A 230 -16.38 8.58 16.15
CA ALA A 230 -16.15 7.72 17.32
C ALA A 230 -16.77 6.33 17.14
N ALA A 231 -18.01 6.25 16.64
CA ALA A 231 -18.67 4.98 16.34
C ALA A 231 -17.92 4.19 15.25
N GLY A 232 -17.48 4.86 14.20
CA GLY A 232 -16.67 4.24 13.14
C GLY A 232 -15.36 3.68 13.67
N LEU A 233 -14.66 4.40 14.55
CA LEU A 233 -13.42 3.90 15.17
C LEU A 233 -13.65 2.75 16.17
N ALA A 234 -14.77 2.76 16.90
CA ALA A 234 -15.08 1.72 17.87
C ALA A 234 -15.51 0.39 17.23
N LEU A 235 -16.05 0.45 16.01
CA LEU A 235 -16.59 -0.70 15.29
C LEU A 235 -15.66 -1.22 14.18
N ALA A 236 -14.70 -0.41 13.72
CA ALA A 236 -13.71 -0.80 12.72
C ALA A 236 -12.66 -1.75 13.30
#